data_AF-A0A7L4NUM8-F1
#
_entry.id   AF-A0A7L4NUM8-F1
#
_cell.length_a   1.000
_cell.length_b   1.000
_cell.length_c   1.000
_cell.angle_alpha   90.00
_cell.angle_beta   90.00
_cell.angle_gamma   90.00
#
_symmetry.space_group_name_H-M   'P 1'
#
loop_
_entity.id
_entity.type
_entity.pdbx_description
1 polymer ?
#
loop_
_entity_poly.entity_id
_entity_poly.type
_entity_poly.pdbx_seq_one_letter_code
_entity_poly.pdbx_strand_id
1 'polypeptide(L)'
;MVKDRILRSIFSFLLRRRVVSIGTKYYPTNDREREYVEMINYTHTMLLEIEKAHITTQNIFQTVLKEVGRGNIPENRRFLELKPAENDVNEYALLSNIIMGSDRYLYLEIFQRNRQIIEEFVELIKDNNGQIIEKSDSEIVSRLLSKNDAIRVSVELIKLGIEKGIDVRAAVGMTGAAAIERSINLNREIGETSGIGFTKLGGEFAITFSSQIGELEGEPVVYDNYLFLDAIDSTGFIEEQGRDRLVEIMNEIKNFIQADCKGKIEGYRVGGDDLVANLPTKDAALRAGIDSAWHALNNGARLRIGVGKSRREAGERAQMADNIKIWNNSPVMVFDLADGIYAYYIPSEFTRTVVGFLSEKTGHVIFIFIFVFLLTLIGWNLMGRDLGGYVLGGWELGVFGVILALLYAATR
;
A
#
# COMPACT_ATOMS: atom_id res chain seq x y z
N MET A 1 -8.22 5.95 20.36
CA MET A 1 -7.55 7.08 19.68
C MET A 1 -6.26 7.52 20.38
N VAL A 2 -6.23 7.73 21.71
CA VAL A 2 -4.99 8.11 22.44
C VAL A 2 -3.95 6.98 22.49
N LYS A 3 -4.37 5.74 22.76
CA LYS A 3 -3.47 4.57 22.83
C LYS A 3 -2.68 4.32 21.54
N ASP A 4 -3.40 4.35 20.42
CA ASP A 4 -2.88 4.21 19.06
C ASP A 4 -1.80 5.27 18.75
N ARG A 5 -2.05 6.53 19.15
CA ARG A 5 -1.08 7.62 18.99
C ARG A 5 0.18 7.42 19.83
N ILE A 6 0.06 6.91 21.06
CA ILE A 6 1.21 6.64 21.95
C ILE A 6 2.05 5.49 21.38
N LEU A 7 1.42 4.37 21.03
CA LEU A 7 2.11 3.22 20.43
C LEU A 7 2.85 3.62 19.16
N ARG A 8 2.19 4.34 18.25
CA ARG A 8 2.83 4.87 17.05
C ARG A 8 4.03 5.76 17.37
N SER A 9 3.96 6.61 18.39
CA SER A 9 5.08 7.46 18.79
C SER A 9 6.28 6.63 19.29
N ILE A 10 6.04 5.65 20.15
CA ILE A 10 7.08 4.74 20.67
C ILE A 10 7.75 3.99 19.53
N PHE A 11 6.97 3.35 18.66
CA PHE A 11 7.52 2.61 17.53
C PHE A 11 8.16 3.50 16.49
N SER A 12 7.68 4.75 16.33
CA SER A 12 8.35 5.72 15.45
C SER A 12 9.76 6.07 15.96
N PHE A 13 9.90 6.21 17.28
CA PHE A 13 11.20 6.43 17.91
C PHE A 13 12.12 5.20 17.75
N LEU A 14 11.61 4.00 18.02
CA LEU A 14 12.39 2.76 17.93
C LEU A 14 12.85 2.45 16.49
N LEU A 15 11.99 2.67 15.50
CA LEU A 15 12.28 2.44 14.09
C LEU A 15 13.00 3.61 13.42
N ARG A 16 13.10 4.77 14.10
CA ARG A 16 13.61 6.03 13.54
C ARG A 16 12.90 6.41 12.22
N ARG A 17 11.61 6.11 12.13
CA ARG A 17 10.73 6.34 10.97
C ARG A 17 9.34 6.70 11.47
N ARG A 18 8.58 7.51 10.74
CA ARG A 18 7.21 7.84 11.16
C ARG A 18 6.31 6.63 10.92
N VAL A 19 5.70 6.12 11.99
CA VAL A 19 4.67 5.07 11.92
C VAL A 19 3.33 5.73 11.59
N VAL A 20 2.81 5.45 10.40
CA VAL A 20 1.51 5.94 9.91
C VAL A 20 0.36 5.15 10.53
N SER A 21 0.51 3.83 10.67
CA SER A 21 -0.47 2.97 11.33
C SER A 21 0.18 1.73 11.95
N ILE A 22 -0.53 1.12 12.89
CA ILE A 22 -0.24 -0.21 13.43
C ILE A 22 -1.54 -1.01 13.27
N GLY A 23 -1.50 -2.04 12.43
CA GLY A 23 -2.71 -2.69 11.94
C GLY A 23 -3.54 -1.77 11.04
N THR A 24 -4.79 -2.15 10.85
CA THR A 24 -5.77 -1.50 9.98
C THR A 24 -7.14 -1.39 10.63
N LYS A 25 -7.86 -0.32 10.28
CA LYS A 25 -9.28 -0.14 10.60
C LYS A 25 -10.17 -0.20 9.36
N TYR A 26 -9.61 -0.69 8.23
CA TYR A 26 -10.35 -0.92 6.99
C TYR A 26 -11.49 -1.90 7.23
N TYR A 27 -12.68 -1.56 6.73
CA TYR A 27 -13.86 -2.41 6.84
C TYR A 27 -13.96 -3.29 5.59
N PRO A 28 -13.72 -4.61 5.70
CA PRO A 28 -13.72 -5.49 4.55
C PRO A 28 -15.12 -5.72 4.00
N THR A 29 -15.25 -5.69 2.68
CA THR A 29 -16.51 -5.87 1.95
C THR A 29 -16.63 -7.24 1.27
N ASN A 30 -15.54 -8.01 1.22
CA ASN A 30 -15.50 -9.38 0.70
C ASN A 30 -14.54 -10.26 1.53
N ASP A 31 -14.56 -11.57 1.30
CA ASP A 31 -13.78 -12.53 2.11
C ASP A 31 -12.28 -12.35 1.97
N ARG A 32 -11.81 -12.03 0.76
CA ARG A 32 -10.39 -11.72 0.52
C ARG A 32 -9.98 -10.51 1.35
N GLU A 33 -10.75 -9.43 1.30
CA GLU A 33 -10.49 -8.24 2.12
C GLU A 33 -10.45 -8.55 3.60
N ARG A 34 -11.35 -9.44 4.06
CA ARG A 34 -11.39 -9.86 5.46
C ARG A 34 -10.10 -10.57 5.86
N GLU A 35 -9.62 -11.51 5.06
CA GLU A 35 -8.39 -12.25 5.33
C GLU A 35 -7.17 -11.34 5.50
N TYR A 36 -6.96 -10.38 4.59
CA TYR A 36 -5.85 -9.43 4.70
C TYR A 36 -6.00 -8.49 5.90
N VAL A 37 -7.20 -8.01 6.19
CA VAL A 37 -7.47 -7.17 7.37
C VAL A 37 -7.16 -7.92 8.65
N GLU A 38 -7.60 -9.18 8.74
CA GLU A 38 -7.32 -10.06 9.87
C GLU A 38 -5.82 -10.32 10.01
N MET A 39 -5.13 -10.65 8.93
CA MET A 39 -3.67 -10.89 8.94
C MET A 39 -2.86 -9.65 9.33
N ILE A 40 -3.20 -8.47 8.80
CA ILE A 40 -2.52 -7.20 9.14
C ILE A 40 -2.72 -6.85 10.61
N ASN A 41 -3.93 -7.06 11.14
CA ASN A 41 -4.23 -6.81 12.53
C ASN A 41 -3.59 -7.84 13.47
N TYR A 42 -3.66 -9.12 13.12
CA TYR A 42 -3.06 -10.23 13.86
C TYR A 42 -1.53 -10.06 13.97
N THR A 43 -0.88 -9.68 12.86
CA THR A 43 0.56 -9.47 12.84
C THR A 43 0.98 -8.10 13.39
N HIS A 44 0.03 -7.21 13.71
CA HIS A 44 0.30 -5.80 14.03
C HIS A 44 1.20 -5.12 13.00
N THR A 45 1.00 -5.44 11.72
CA THR A 45 1.81 -4.90 10.62
C THR A 45 1.78 -3.38 10.65
N MET A 46 2.95 -2.75 10.59
CA MET A 46 3.11 -1.31 10.72
C MET A 46 3.36 -0.69 9.36
N LEU A 47 2.59 0.34 9.03
CA LEU A 47 2.87 1.17 7.87
C LEU A 47 3.83 2.29 8.26
N LEU A 48 4.97 2.37 7.58
CA LEU A 48 6.02 3.34 7.81
C LEU A 48 6.12 4.33 6.65
N GLU A 49 6.31 5.60 6.98
CA GLU A 49 6.70 6.63 6.01
C GLU A 49 8.24 6.73 6.03
N ILE A 50 8.86 6.39 4.89
CA ILE A 50 10.30 6.53 4.66
C ILE A 50 10.57 7.90 4.06
N GLU A 51 9.86 8.21 2.98
CA GLU A 51 9.87 9.52 2.32
C GLU A 51 8.44 9.99 2.15
N LYS A 52 8.14 11.18 2.70
CA LYS A 52 6.79 11.75 2.65
C LYS A 52 6.41 12.13 1.22
N ALA A 53 5.22 11.74 0.79
CA ALA A 53 4.62 12.18 -0.46
C ALA A 53 4.38 13.71 -0.47
N HIS A 54 4.70 14.38 -1.58
CA HIS A 54 4.43 15.80 -1.77
C HIS A 54 3.10 15.97 -2.50
N ILE A 55 2.02 15.91 -1.73
CA ILE A 55 0.66 15.92 -2.27
C ILE A 55 0.25 17.36 -2.64
N THR A 56 0.48 17.71 -3.90
CA THR A 56 -0.01 18.95 -4.51
C THR A 56 -0.74 18.62 -5.81
N THR A 57 -1.68 19.46 -6.22
CA THR A 57 -2.39 19.31 -7.51
C THR A 57 -1.43 19.14 -8.68
N GLN A 58 -0.33 19.93 -8.69
CA GLN A 58 0.70 19.86 -9.72
C GLN A 58 1.44 18.52 -9.71
N ASN A 59 1.84 18.02 -8.54
CA ASN A 59 2.54 16.73 -8.43
C ASN A 59 1.62 15.55 -8.77
N ILE A 60 0.34 15.62 -8.40
CA ILE A 60 -0.66 14.62 -8.80
C ILE A 60 -0.77 14.60 -10.32
N PHE A 61 -0.86 15.76 -10.96
CA PHE A 61 -0.92 15.83 -12.42
C PHE A 61 0.33 15.27 -13.10
N GLN A 62 1.52 15.65 -12.62
CA GLN A 62 2.78 15.09 -13.14
C GLN A 62 2.86 13.58 -12.94
N THR A 63 2.35 13.08 -11.82
CA THR A 63 2.27 11.64 -11.53
C THR A 63 1.34 10.95 -12.52
N VAL A 64 0.15 11.49 -12.79
CA VAL A 64 -0.79 10.95 -13.77
C VAL A 64 -0.18 10.96 -15.17
N LEU A 65 0.47 12.05 -15.58
CA LEU A 65 1.14 12.14 -16.88
C LEU A 65 2.27 11.12 -17.02
N LYS A 66 3.03 10.91 -15.94
CA LYS A 66 4.07 9.90 -15.89
C LYS A 66 3.44 8.50 -16.00
N GLU A 67 2.46 8.20 -15.17
CA GLU A 67 1.81 6.89 -15.03
C GLU A 67 0.99 6.46 -16.27
N VAL A 68 0.30 7.39 -16.93
CA VAL A 68 -0.47 7.12 -18.16
C VAL A 68 0.42 7.16 -19.39
N GLY A 69 1.57 7.85 -19.31
CA GLY A 69 2.47 8.12 -20.42
C GLY A 69 2.20 9.51 -21.01
N ARG A 70 3.24 10.35 -21.13
CA ARG A 70 3.08 11.76 -21.54
C ARG A 70 2.45 11.91 -22.92
N GLY A 71 2.76 11.01 -23.85
CA GLY A 71 2.17 11.03 -25.20
C GLY A 71 0.72 10.54 -25.26
N ASN A 72 0.19 9.94 -24.18
CA ASN A 72 -1.19 9.47 -24.08
C ASN A 72 -2.15 10.52 -23.51
N ILE A 73 -1.65 11.68 -23.07
CA ILE A 73 -2.49 12.80 -22.63
C ILE A 73 -2.06 14.05 -23.41
N PRO A 74 -2.89 14.56 -24.33
CA PRO A 74 -2.51 15.61 -25.27
C PRO A 74 -2.19 16.94 -24.58
N GLU A 75 -1.36 17.79 -25.20
CA GLU A 75 -0.91 19.06 -24.59
C GLU A 75 -2.03 20.09 -24.39
N ASN A 76 -3.04 20.10 -25.28
CA ASN A 76 -4.21 20.97 -25.22
C ASN A 76 -5.26 20.54 -24.17
N ARG A 77 -4.79 20.03 -23.03
CA ARG A 77 -5.61 19.58 -21.90
C ARG A 77 -5.68 20.66 -20.82
N ARG A 78 -6.76 20.64 -20.05
CA ARG A 78 -6.84 21.37 -18.78
C ARG A 78 -6.98 20.37 -17.64
N PHE A 79 -6.11 20.49 -16.65
CA PHE A 79 -6.21 19.72 -15.40
C PHE A 79 -6.95 20.54 -14.36
N LEU A 80 -7.98 19.96 -13.75
CA LEU A 80 -8.84 20.60 -12.78
C LEU A 80 -8.83 19.80 -11.48
N GLU A 81 -8.69 20.50 -10.37
CA GLU A 81 -8.97 19.96 -9.04
C GLU A 81 -10.42 20.32 -8.69
N LEU A 82 -11.27 19.29 -8.60
CA LEU A 82 -12.67 19.44 -8.20
C LEU A 82 -12.79 19.40 -6.68
N LYS A 83 -11.98 18.55 -6.05
CA LYS A 83 -11.87 18.42 -4.60
C LYS A 83 -10.39 18.24 -4.23
N PRO A 84 -9.87 19.01 -3.26
CA PRO A 84 -8.47 18.92 -2.86
C PRO A 84 -8.15 17.53 -2.31
N ALA A 85 -6.93 17.05 -2.59
CA ALA A 85 -6.42 15.82 -2.02
C ALA A 85 -6.17 15.97 -0.51
N GLU A 86 -6.24 14.84 0.21
CA GLU A 86 -5.85 14.79 1.62
C GLU A 86 -4.33 14.91 1.72
N ASN A 87 -3.82 15.82 2.55
CA ASN A 87 -2.38 16.05 2.73
C ASN A 87 -1.71 15.06 3.71
N ASP A 88 -2.33 13.90 3.92
CA ASP A 88 -1.76 12.82 4.71
C ASP A 88 -2.09 11.49 4.02
N VAL A 89 -1.11 10.59 4.00
CA VAL A 89 -1.34 9.24 3.51
C VAL A 89 -1.96 8.43 4.63
N ASN A 90 -3.19 7.95 4.42
CA ASN A 90 -3.87 7.08 5.35
C ASN A 90 -3.73 5.61 4.93
N GLU A 91 -3.68 4.72 5.91
CA GLU A 91 -3.54 3.28 5.73
C GLU A 91 -4.71 2.70 4.90
N TYR A 92 -5.93 3.23 5.00
CA TYR A 92 -7.07 2.83 4.17
C TYR A 92 -6.80 2.95 2.66
N ALA A 93 -6.18 4.05 2.22
CA ALA A 93 -5.87 4.27 0.81
C ALA A 93 -4.79 3.30 0.30
N LEU A 94 -3.96 2.81 1.21
CA LEU A 94 -2.88 1.86 0.94
C LEU A 94 -3.37 0.42 0.93
N LEU A 95 -4.16 0.04 1.93
CA LEU A 95 -4.81 -1.26 1.99
C LEU A 95 -5.73 -1.48 0.79
N SER A 96 -6.49 -0.45 0.41
CA SER A 96 -7.32 -0.44 -0.79
C SER A 96 -6.51 -0.75 -2.05
N ASN A 97 -5.31 -0.16 -2.20
CA ASN A 97 -4.44 -0.44 -3.33
C ASN A 97 -3.83 -1.86 -3.31
N ILE A 98 -3.66 -2.48 -2.13
CA ILE A 98 -3.15 -3.86 -2.00
C ILE A 98 -4.25 -4.89 -2.24
N ILE A 99 -5.45 -4.63 -1.71
CA ILE A 99 -6.49 -5.64 -1.55
C ILE A 99 -7.61 -5.51 -2.59
N MET A 100 -8.05 -4.28 -2.93
CA MET A 100 -9.26 -4.09 -3.76
C MET A 100 -9.05 -4.35 -5.26
N GLY A 101 -7.84 -4.76 -5.65
CA GLY A 101 -7.47 -4.93 -7.06
C GLY A 101 -7.12 -3.60 -7.74
N SER A 102 -6.32 -3.66 -8.80
CA SER A 102 -6.06 -2.49 -9.65
C SER A 102 -7.22 -2.20 -10.59
N ASP A 103 -8.13 -3.15 -10.82
CA ASP A 103 -9.19 -2.99 -11.81
C ASP A 103 -10.11 -1.81 -11.48
N ARG A 104 -10.51 -1.06 -12.50
CA ARG A 104 -11.36 0.11 -12.34
C ARG A 104 -12.51 0.04 -13.30
N TYR A 105 -13.66 0.52 -12.81
CA TYR A 105 -14.82 0.76 -13.64
C TYR A 105 -14.62 2.07 -14.39
N LEU A 106 -14.89 2.02 -15.69
CA LEU A 106 -14.98 3.17 -16.56
C LEU A 106 -16.44 3.33 -16.97
N TYR A 107 -17.05 4.44 -16.56
CA TYR A 107 -18.32 4.90 -17.08
C TYR A 107 -18.07 5.89 -18.22
N LEU A 108 -18.77 5.71 -19.33
CA LEU A 108 -18.78 6.60 -20.47
C LEU A 108 -20.20 7.01 -20.80
N GLU A 109 -20.37 8.26 -21.17
CA GLU A 109 -21.63 8.84 -21.61
C GLU A 109 -21.36 9.73 -22.84
N ILE A 110 -22.21 9.60 -23.85
CA ILE A 110 -22.29 10.54 -24.97
C ILE A 110 -23.58 11.34 -24.83
N PHE A 111 -23.50 12.66 -24.99
CA PHE A 111 -24.64 13.55 -24.78
C PHE A 111 -25.73 13.42 -25.87
N GLN A 112 -25.40 12.78 -26.99
CA GLN A 112 -26.31 12.49 -28.09
C GLN A 112 -26.33 10.99 -28.36
N ARG A 113 -27.52 10.38 -28.40
CA ARG A 113 -27.67 8.95 -28.71
C ARG A 113 -27.09 8.63 -30.08
N ASN A 114 -26.12 7.73 -30.13
CA ASN A 114 -25.52 7.28 -31.37
C ASN A 114 -25.05 5.83 -31.18
N ARG A 115 -25.83 4.89 -31.69
CA ARG A 115 -25.52 3.47 -31.53
C ARG A 115 -24.24 3.05 -32.25
N GLN A 116 -23.92 3.68 -33.38
CA GLN A 116 -22.74 3.31 -34.16
C GLN A 116 -21.45 3.64 -33.41
N ILE A 117 -21.34 4.84 -32.82
CA ILE A 117 -20.16 5.23 -32.05
C ILE A 117 -20.02 4.39 -30.77
N ILE A 118 -21.13 3.99 -30.14
CA ILE A 118 -21.09 3.09 -28.98
C ILE A 118 -20.47 1.73 -29.33
N GLU A 119 -20.81 1.14 -30.48
CA GLU A 119 -20.20 -0.13 -30.88
C GLU A 119 -18.70 0.02 -31.16
N GLU A 120 -18.28 1.13 -31.80
CA GLU A 120 -16.85 1.44 -32.00
C GLU A 120 -16.13 1.62 -30.65
N PHE A 121 -16.76 2.29 -29.68
CA PHE A 121 -16.22 2.43 -28.33
C PHE A 121 -16.08 1.08 -27.62
N VAL A 122 -17.05 0.18 -27.79
CA VAL A 122 -17.01 -1.17 -27.23
C VAL A 122 -15.85 -1.99 -27.81
N GLU A 123 -15.60 -1.89 -29.12
CA GLU A 123 -14.46 -2.57 -29.77
C GLU A 123 -13.13 -2.04 -29.22
N LEU A 124 -12.95 -0.71 -29.18
CA LEU A 124 -11.73 -0.10 -28.64
C LEU A 124 -11.46 -0.50 -27.18
N ILE A 125 -12.49 -0.55 -26.34
CA ILE A 125 -12.34 -1.01 -24.94
C ILE A 125 -11.87 -2.47 -24.90
N LYS A 126 -12.44 -3.34 -25.72
CA LYS A 126 -12.06 -4.77 -25.77
C LYS A 126 -10.64 -4.98 -26.28
N ASP A 127 -10.24 -4.25 -27.32
CA ASP A 127 -8.88 -4.30 -27.87
C ASP A 127 -7.83 -3.86 -26.84
N ASN A 128 -8.24 -3.01 -25.89
CA ASN A 128 -7.44 -2.60 -24.74
C ASN A 128 -7.61 -3.50 -23.50
N ASN A 129 -8.06 -4.76 -23.69
CA ASN A 129 -8.30 -5.76 -22.63
C ASN A 129 -9.36 -5.35 -21.59
N GLY A 130 -10.27 -4.45 -21.94
CA GLY A 130 -11.41 -4.08 -21.11
C GLY A 130 -12.58 -5.05 -21.25
N GLN A 131 -13.32 -5.23 -20.16
CA GLN A 131 -14.55 -6.01 -20.13
C GLN A 131 -15.77 -5.09 -20.10
N ILE A 132 -16.70 -5.25 -21.04
CA ILE A 132 -17.98 -4.55 -20.99
C ILE A 132 -18.89 -5.19 -19.94
N ILE A 133 -19.43 -4.37 -19.05
CA ILE A 133 -20.37 -4.78 -17.99
C ILE A 133 -21.80 -4.47 -18.44
N GLU A 134 -22.04 -3.22 -18.84
CA GLU A 134 -23.33 -2.74 -19.35
C GLU A 134 -23.11 -1.77 -20.51
N LYS A 135 -24.08 -1.71 -21.44
CA LYS A 135 -24.09 -0.72 -22.52
C LYS A 135 -25.53 -0.36 -22.92
N SER A 136 -25.71 0.88 -23.37
CA SER A 136 -26.93 1.41 -23.98
C SER A 136 -26.57 2.19 -25.25
N ASP A 137 -27.54 2.86 -25.89
CA ASP A 137 -27.27 3.68 -27.09
C ASP A 137 -26.57 5.02 -26.78
N SER A 138 -26.29 5.32 -25.50
CA SER A 138 -25.59 6.53 -25.06
C SER A 138 -24.61 6.33 -23.91
N GLU A 139 -24.57 5.15 -23.28
CA GLU A 139 -23.76 4.92 -22.09
C GLU A 139 -23.05 3.58 -22.14
N ILE A 140 -21.87 3.49 -21.53
CA ILE A 140 -21.11 2.25 -21.36
C ILE A 140 -20.58 2.19 -19.94
N VAL A 141 -20.76 1.06 -19.27
CA VAL A 141 -20.01 0.68 -18.07
C VAL A 141 -19.07 -0.45 -18.45
N SER A 142 -17.78 -0.24 -18.28
CA SER A 142 -16.74 -1.22 -18.54
C SER A 142 -15.79 -1.36 -17.35
N ARG A 143 -14.98 -2.41 -17.36
CA ARG A 143 -13.98 -2.72 -16.35
C ARG A 143 -12.63 -2.90 -17.02
N LEU A 144 -11.63 -2.11 -16.60
CA LEU A 144 -10.26 -2.16 -17.10
C LEU A 144 -9.30 -2.60 -16.01
N LEU A 145 -8.10 -3.05 -16.39
CA LEU A 145 -7.08 -3.63 -15.49
C LEU A 145 -6.52 -2.65 -14.46
N SER A 146 -6.47 -1.35 -14.81
CA SER A 146 -5.94 -0.32 -13.93
C SER A 146 -6.65 1.02 -14.11
N LYS A 147 -6.48 1.91 -13.11
CA LYS A 147 -6.89 3.32 -13.24
C LYS A 147 -6.20 4.01 -14.42
N ASN A 148 -4.93 3.70 -14.64
CA ASN A 148 -4.14 4.34 -15.67
C ASN A 148 -4.60 3.89 -17.06
N ASP A 149 -4.93 2.60 -17.22
CA ASP A 149 -5.54 2.08 -18.45
C ASP A 149 -6.91 2.69 -18.70
N ALA A 150 -7.75 2.79 -17.66
CA ALA A 150 -9.06 3.42 -17.77
C ALA A 150 -8.94 4.89 -18.21
N ILE A 151 -7.98 5.66 -17.65
CA ILE A 151 -7.73 7.04 -18.08
C ILE A 151 -7.22 7.08 -19.52
N ARG A 152 -6.24 6.24 -19.89
CA ARG A 152 -5.69 6.18 -21.26
C ARG A 152 -6.77 5.88 -22.29
N VAL A 153 -7.51 4.79 -22.09
CA VAL A 153 -8.61 4.37 -22.98
C VAL A 153 -9.68 5.46 -23.06
N SER A 154 -9.97 6.15 -21.96
CA SER A 154 -10.88 7.31 -22.00
C SER A 154 -10.38 8.44 -22.89
N VAL A 155 -9.08 8.73 -22.92
CA VAL A 155 -8.52 9.75 -23.83
C VAL A 155 -8.69 9.33 -25.29
N GLU A 156 -8.43 8.06 -25.62
CA GLU A 156 -8.63 7.52 -26.97
C GLU A 156 -10.09 7.59 -27.41
N LEU A 157 -11.02 7.25 -26.52
CA LEU A 157 -12.46 7.32 -26.78
C LEU A 157 -12.95 8.76 -26.96
N ILE A 158 -12.47 9.69 -26.13
CA ILE A 158 -12.79 11.12 -26.26
C ILE A 158 -12.25 11.66 -27.58
N LYS A 159 -11.03 11.28 -27.99
CA LYS A 159 -10.47 11.66 -29.29
C LYS A 159 -11.39 11.21 -30.42
N LEU A 160 -11.78 9.94 -30.44
CA LEU A 160 -12.68 9.38 -31.45
C LEU A 160 -14.05 10.08 -31.46
N GLY A 161 -14.58 10.44 -30.27
CA GLY A 161 -15.79 11.24 -30.13
C GLY A 161 -15.66 12.62 -30.76
N ILE A 162 -14.64 13.37 -30.38
CA ILE A 162 -14.38 14.73 -30.87
C ILE A 162 -14.17 14.75 -32.39
N GLU A 163 -13.45 13.76 -32.95
CA GLU A 163 -13.28 13.61 -34.39
C GLU A 163 -14.60 13.41 -35.15
N LYS A 164 -15.60 12.83 -34.48
CA LYS A 164 -16.97 12.66 -34.99
C LYS A 164 -17.93 13.77 -34.57
N GLY A 165 -17.44 14.82 -33.90
CA GLY A 165 -18.26 15.94 -33.42
C GLY A 165 -19.19 15.57 -32.26
N ILE A 166 -18.85 14.53 -31.48
CA ILE A 166 -19.63 14.04 -30.35
C ILE A 166 -18.82 14.26 -29.07
N ASP A 167 -19.39 15.00 -28.12
CA ASP A 167 -18.78 15.16 -26.81
C ASP A 167 -18.92 13.87 -25.98
N VAL A 168 -17.81 13.49 -25.34
CA VAL A 168 -17.70 12.25 -24.57
C VAL A 168 -17.33 12.57 -23.13
N ARG A 169 -18.17 12.10 -22.22
CA ARG A 169 -17.93 12.15 -20.78
C ARG A 169 -17.40 10.81 -20.33
N ALA A 170 -16.29 10.82 -19.60
CA ALA A 170 -15.71 9.64 -18.99
C ALA A 170 -15.53 9.85 -17.48
N ALA A 171 -15.70 8.77 -16.71
CA ALA A 171 -15.41 8.78 -15.29
C ALA A 171 -14.87 7.42 -14.84
N VAL A 172 -13.78 7.46 -14.07
CA VAL A 172 -13.10 6.26 -13.55
C VAL A 172 -13.42 6.11 -12.07
N GLY A 173 -13.88 4.93 -11.66
CA GLY A 173 -14.27 4.62 -10.29
C GLY A 173 -13.87 3.22 -9.82
N MET A 174 -13.92 3.02 -8.50
CA MET A 174 -13.71 1.69 -7.89
C MET A 174 -14.87 0.73 -8.20
N THR A 175 -16.08 1.28 -8.37
CA THR A 175 -17.31 0.54 -8.70
C THR A 175 -18.02 1.27 -9.83
N GLY A 176 -18.94 0.59 -10.52
CA GLY A 176 -19.78 1.22 -11.55
C GLY A 176 -20.57 2.42 -11.00
N ALA A 177 -21.18 2.27 -9.83
CA ALA A 177 -21.89 3.36 -9.15
C ALA A 177 -20.98 4.54 -8.82
N ALA A 178 -19.77 4.29 -8.32
CA ALA A 178 -18.80 5.36 -8.02
C ALA A 178 -18.25 6.04 -9.28
N ALA A 179 -18.24 5.35 -10.43
CA ALA A 179 -17.90 5.96 -11.73
C ALA A 179 -19.04 6.87 -12.21
N ILE A 180 -20.30 6.41 -12.12
CA ILE A 180 -21.50 7.20 -12.49
C ILE A 180 -21.64 8.45 -11.61
N GLU A 181 -21.56 8.30 -10.29
CA GLU A 181 -21.64 9.45 -9.36
C GLU A 181 -20.59 10.51 -9.70
N ARG A 182 -19.37 10.06 -10.05
CA ARG A 182 -18.29 10.96 -10.46
C ARG A 182 -18.56 11.63 -11.79
N SER A 183 -19.17 10.94 -12.74
CA SER A 183 -19.62 11.54 -14.00
C SER A 183 -20.65 12.65 -13.73
N ILE A 184 -21.62 12.40 -12.86
CA ILE A 184 -22.65 13.38 -12.47
C ILE A 184 -22.02 14.61 -11.83
N ASN A 185 -21.10 14.42 -10.88
CA ASN A 185 -20.40 15.52 -10.22
C ASN A 185 -19.52 16.30 -11.21
N LEU A 186 -18.81 15.60 -12.10
CA LEU A 186 -18.02 16.23 -13.15
C LEU A 186 -18.91 17.11 -14.05
N ASN A 187 -20.07 16.61 -14.46
CA ASN A 187 -20.99 17.38 -15.32
C ASN A 187 -21.48 18.68 -14.67
N ARG A 188 -21.66 18.69 -13.34
CA ARG A 188 -22.02 19.91 -12.60
C ARG A 188 -20.91 20.96 -12.61
N GLU A 189 -19.65 20.52 -12.60
CA GLU A 189 -18.48 21.41 -12.49
C GLU A 189 -18.01 21.96 -13.85
N ILE A 190 -18.09 21.17 -14.92
CA ILE A 190 -17.54 21.54 -16.24
C ILE A 190 -18.57 21.59 -17.37
N GLY A 191 -19.85 21.35 -17.08
CA GLY A 191 -20.92 21.31 -18.07
C GLY A 191 -20.77 20.17 -19.09
N GLU A 192 -21.44 20.27 -20.23
CA GLU A 192 -21.43 19.26 -21.31
C GLU A 192 -20.16 19.36 -22.19
N THR A 193 -18.98 19.33 -21.57
CA THR A 193 -17.68 19.34 -22.26
C THR A 193 -16.98 18.01 -22.11
N SER A 194 -16.34 17.53 -23.18
CA SER A 194 -15.52 16.32 -23.17
C SER A 194 -14.45 16.32 -22.07
N GLY A 195 -14.40 15.24 -21.28
CA GLY A 195 -13.43 15.13 -20.18
C GLY A 195 -13.59 13.91 -19.29
N ILE A 196 -12.54 13.63 -18.52
CA ILE A 196 -12.37 12.42 -17.70
C ILE A 196 -12.31 12.82 -16.23
N GLY A 197 -13.19 12.26 -15.40
CA GLY A 197 -13.17 12.43 -13.95
C GLY A 197 -12.56 11.23 -13.22
N PHE A 198 -11.70 11.44 -12.23
CA PHE A 198 -11.13 10.37 -11.42
C PHE A 198 -10.73 10.81 -10.01
N THR A 199 -10.44 9.86 -9.12
CA THR A 199 -9.92 10.12 -7.76
C THR A 199 -8.43 9.79 -7.64
N LYS A 200 -7.71 10.53 -6.79
CA LYS A 200 -6.35 10.16 -6.35
C LYS A 200 -6.11 10.76 -4.96
N LEU A 201 -5.63 9.96 -4.00
CA LEU A 201 -5.30 10.40 -2.63
C LEU A 201 -6.42 11.19 -1.92
N GLY A 202 -7.67 10.69 -1.99
CA GLY A 202 -8.84 11.33 -1.39
C GLY A 202 -9.37 12.58 -2.13
N GLY A 203 -8.61 13.09 -3.10
CA GLY A 203 -9.02 14.19 -3.98
C GLY A 203 -9.75 13.72 -5.24
N GLU A 204 -10.44 14.65 -5.89
CA GLU A 204 -11.16 14.45 -7.16
C GLU A 204 -10.64 15.41 -8.22
N PHE A 205 -10.34 14.85 -9.39
CA PHE A 205 -9.66 15.56 -10.47
C PHE A 205 -10.36 15.31 -11.80
N ALA A 206 -10.18 16.26 -12.72
CA ALA A 206 -10.61 16.11 -14.09
C ALA A 206 -9.53 16.50 -15.09
N ILE A 207 -9.53 15.82 -16.24
CA ILE A 207 -8.80 16.23 -17.43
C ILE A 207 -9.85 16.58 -18.48
N THR A 208 -9.88 17.82 -18.94
CA THR A 208 -10.81 18.29 -19.98
C THR A 208 -10.08 18.68 -21.24
N PHE A 209 -10.78 18.57 -22.37
CA PHE A 209 -10.25 18.84 -23.69
C PHE A 209 -11.09 19.93 -24.35
N SER A 210 -10.44 21.02 -24.79
CA SER A 210 -11.12 22.22 -25.29
C SER A 210 -11.24 22.26 -26.82
N SER A 211 -10.60 21.34 -27.53
CA SER A 211 -10.52 21.32 -29.01
C SER A 211 -10.05 19.95 -29.51
N GLN A 212 -9.92 19.79 -30.84
CA GLN A 212 -9.39 18.59 -31.48
C GLN A 212 -8.11 18.09 -30.79
N ILE A 213 -8.11 16.81 -30.46
CA ILE A 213 -6.96 16.12 -29.87
C ILE A 213 -6.02 15.72 -31.01
N GLY A 214 -4.76 16.14 -30.93
CA GLY A 214 -3.72 15.78 -31.91
C GLY A 214 -3.38 14.29 -31.95
N GLU A 215 -2.30 13.94 -32.65
CA GLU A 215 -1.78 12.58 -32.59
C GLU A 215 -1.25 12.25 -31.19
N LEU A 216 -1.61 11.06 -30.69
CA LEU A 216 -1.08 10.53 -29.44
C LEU A 216 0.23 9.83 -29.81
N GLU A 217 1.36 10.47 -29.53
CA GLU A 217 2.71 9.99 -29.93
C GLU A 217 3.35 9.02 -28.92
N GLY A 218 2.64 8.70 -27.83
CA GLY A 218 3.19 7.87 -26.76
C GLY A 218 2.86 6.40 -26.95
N GLU A 219 3.88 5.54 -27.05
CA GLU A 219 3.67 4.16 -26.59
C GLU A 219 3.26 4.19 -25.11
N PRO A 220 2.34 3.32 -24.66
CA PRO A 220 2.03 3.19 -23.25
C PRO A 220 3.35 2.99 -22.51
N VAL A 221 3.61 3.80 -21.48
CA VAL A 221 4.71 3.46 -20.57
C VAL A 221 4.25 2.22 -19.82
N VAL A 222 4.63 1.05 -20.31
CA VAL A 222 4.44 -0.22 -19.62
C VAL A 222 5.32 -0.13 -18.38
N TYR A 223 4.72 0.32 -17.27
CA TYR A 223 5.36 0.18 -15.98
C TYR A 223 5.33 -1.29 -15.63
N ASP A 224 6.47 -1.95 -15.81
CA ASP A 224 6.70 -3.26 -15.22
C ASP A 224 6.53 -3.15 -13.70
N ASN A 225 5.81 -4.09 -13.09
CA ASN A 225 5.66 -4.13 -11.64
C ASN A 225 6.66 -5.15 -11.10
N TYR A 226 7.90 -4.73 -10.93
CA TYR A 226 8.96 -5.58 -10.42
C TYR A 226 8.83 -5.80 -8.93
N LEU A 227 8.94 -7.06 -8.53
CA LEU A 227 9.13 -7.52 -7.17
C LEU A 227 10.54 -8.07 -7.04
N PHE A 228 11.27 -7.59 -6.03
CA PHE A 228 12.53 -8.16 -5.58
C PHE A 228 12.34 -8.71 -4.16
N LEU A 229 12.63 -9.98 -3.97
CA LEU A 229 12.63 -10.68 -2.69
C LEU A 229 14.03 -11.17 -2.39
N ASP A 230 14.43 -11.10 -1.12
CA ASP A 230 15.67 -11.71 -0.68
C ASP A 230 15.57 -12.13 0.80
N ALA A 231 16.08 -13.32 1.11
CA ALA A 231 16.04 -13.87 2.45
C ALA A 231 17.10 -13.22 3.34
N ILE A 232 16.65 -12.62 4.44
CA ILE A 232 17.52 -11.99 5.43
C ILE A 232 18.21 -13.09 6.23
N ASP A 233 19.54 -12.99 6.34
CA ASP A 233 20.37 -13.93 7.11
C ASP A 233 20.19 -15.39 6.63
N SER A 234 20.16 -15.56 5.29
CA SER A 234 20.04 -16.86 4.64
C SER A 234 21.11 -17.86 5.10
N THR A 235 22.34 -17.40 5.32
CA THR A 235 23.44 -18.22 5.86
C THR A 235 23.10 -18.80 7.24
N GLY A 236 22.70 -17.96 8.20
CA GLY A 236 22.32 -18.42 9.54
C GLY A 236 21.12 -19.35 9.52
N PHE A 237 20.11 -19.04 8.68
CA PHE A 237 18.95 -19.91 8.50
C PHE A 237 19.35 -21.30 7.94
N ILE A 238 20.26 -21.34 6.96
CA ILE A 238 20.74 -22.61 6.38
C ILE A 238 21.50 -23.43 7.42
N GLU A 239 22.29 -22.79 8.28
CA GLU A 239 22.99 -23.48 9.38
C GLU A 239 22.02 -24.10 10.39
N GLU A 240 20.92 -23.41 10.71
CA GLU A 240 19.93 -23.86 11.70
C GLU A 240 18.90 -24.86 11.15
N GLN A 241 18.37 -24.62 9.95
CA GLN A 241 17.21 -25.32 9.39
C GLN A 241 17.54 -26.14 8.13
N GLY A 242 18.76 -26.01 7.61
CA GLY A 242 19.20 -26.68 6.39
C GLY A 242 18.80 -25.96 5.11
N ARG A 243 19.61 -26.17 4.07
CA ARG A 243 19.41 -25.55 2.74
C ARG A 243 18.09 -25.97 2.09
N ASP A 244 17.72 -27.23 2.24
CA ASP A 244 16.52 -27.79 1.61
C ASP A 244 15.25 -27.08 2.10
N ARG A 245 15.22 -26.67 3.37
CA ARG A 245 14.09 -25.92 3.92
C ARG A 245 13.96 -24.53 3.30
N LEU A 246 15.08 -23.82 3.09
CA LEU A 246 15.06 -22.53 2.40
C LEU A 246 14.60 -22.69 0.95
N VAL A 247 15.08 -23.73 0.26
CA VAL A 247 14.69 -24.04 -1.13
C VAL A 247 13.18 -24.31 -1.23
N GLU A 248 12.62 -25.05 -0.28
CA GLU A 248 11.18 -25.32 -0.19
C GLU A 248 10.38 -24.02 -0.07
N ILE A 249 10.70 -23.18 0.92
CA ILE A 249 10.03 -21.88 1.16
C ILE A 249 10.09 -20.99 -0.09
N MET A 250 11.28 -20.85 -0.69
CA MET A 250 11.46 -20.01 -1.88
C MET A 250 10.73 -20.57 -3.11
N ASN A 251 10.61 -21.90 -3.25
CA ASN A 251 9.84 -22.52 -4.32
C ASN A 251 8.33 -22.35 -4.12
N GLU A 252 7.83 -22.44 -2.89
CA GLU A 252 6.42 -22.18 -2.57
C GLU A 252 6.05 -20.74 -2.90
N ILE A 253 6.89 -19.78 -2.51
CA ILE A 253 6.78 -18.36 -2.89
C ILE A 253 6.76 -18.19 -4.42
N LYS A 254 7.73 -18.81 -5.12
CA LYS A 254 7.80 -18.75 -6.58
C LYS A 254 6.50 -19.26 -7.22
N ASN A 255 5.98 -20.40 -6.75
CA ASN A 255 4.77 -21.02 -7.27
C ASN A 255 3.55 -20.12 -7.03
N PHE A 256 3.42 -19.54 -5.84
CA PHE A 256 2.36 -18.58 -5.52
C PHE A 256 2.39 -17.35 -6.43
N ILE A 257 3.59 -16.77 -6.67
CA ILE A 257 3.75 -15.63 -7.57
C ILE A 257 3.26 -15.97 -8.98
N GLN A 258 3.59 -17.16 -9.49
CA GLN A 258 3.22 -17.58 -10.84
C GLN A 258 1.74 -17.95 -10.96
N ALA A 259 1.20 -18.71 -10.00
CA ALA A 259 -0.15 -19.25 -10.07
C ALA A 259 -1.21 -18.21 -9.67
N ASP A 260 -1.05 -17.59 -8.50
CA ASP A 260 -2.08 -16.75 -7.90
C ASP A 260 -1.92 -15.28 -8.29
N CYS A 261 -0.68 -14.80 -8.40
CA CYS A 261 -0.40 -13.41 -8.80
C CYS A 261 -0.18 -13.24 -10.30
N LYS A 262 -0.14 -14.34 -11.07
CA LYS A 262 0.13 -14.34 -12.53
C LYS A 262 1.44 -13.63 -12.90
N GLY A 263 2.40 -13.64 -11.99
CA GLY A 263 3.71 -13.03 -12.17
C GLY A 263 4.64 -13.90 -13.01
N LYS A 264 5.53 -13.24 -13.77
CA LYS A 264 6.60 -13.88 -14.51
C LYS A 264 7.88 -13.82 -13.70
N ILE A 265 8.44 -14.98 -13.36
CA ILE A 265 9.75 -15.05 -12.71
C ILE A 265 10.82 -14.70 -13.74
N GLU A 266 11.66 -13.72 -13.45
CA GLU A 266 12.71 -13.24 -14.35
C GLU A 266 14.12 -13.45 -13.81
N GLY A 267 14.24 -13.68 -12.50
CA GLY A 267 15.49 -14.08 -11.86
C GLY A 267 15.19 -14.94 -10.65
N TYR A 268 15.57 -16.21 -10.69
CA TYR A 268 15.58 -17.10 -9.53
C TYR A 268 16.53 -18.24 -9.82
N ARG A 269 17.57 -18.38 -9.02
CA ARG A 269 18.42 -19.57 -9.05
C ARG A 269 17.82 -20.58 -8.09
N VAL A 270 17.52 -21.79 -8.56
CA VAL A 270 17.00 -22.85 -7.68
C VAL A 270 17.97 -23.06 -6.51
N GLY A 271 17.47 -22.83 -5.28
CA GLY A 271 18.26 -22.87 -4.05
C GLY A 271 19.16 -21.66 -3.80
N GLY A 272 18.87 -20.52 -4.44
CA GLY A 272 19.27 -19.19 -4.02
C GLY A 272 18.29 -18.58 -3.01
N ASP A 273 18.69 -17.48 -2.41
CA ASP A 273 17.94 -16.70 -1.41
C ASP A 273 17.19 -15.49 -2.01
N ASP A 274 17.48 -15.14 -3.26
CA ASP A 274 16.89 -14.02 -3.97
C ASP A 274 15.93 -14.43 -5.10
N LEU A 275 14.90 -13.62 -5.34
CA LEU A 275 13.93 -13.80 -6.41
C LEU A 275 13.49 -12.46 -7.00
N VAL A 276 13.46 -12.39 -8.33
CA VAL A 276 12.96 -11.26 -9.11
C VAL A 276 11.81 -11.71 -10.00
N ALA A 277 10.69 -11.02 -9.91
CA ALA A 277 9.50 -11.25 -10.72
C ALA A 277 8.95 -9.95 -11.30
N ASN A 278 8.31 -10.04 -12.47
CA ASN A 278 7.51 -8.98 -13.07
C ASN A 278 6.04 -9.36 -12.98
N LEU A 279 5.21 -8.46 -12.47
CA LEU A 279 3.80 -8.69 -12.19
C LEU A 279 2.89 -7.82 -13.06
N PRO A 280 1.69 -8.31 -13.41
CA PRO A 280 0.79 -7.62 -14.33
C PRO A 280 0.29 -6.28 -13.79
N THR A 281 0.18 -6.15 -12.46
CA THR A 281 -0.33 -4.95 -11.80
C THR A 281 0.41 -4.68 -10.50
N LYS A 282 0.36 -3.42 -10.04
CA LYS A 282 0.98 -3.02 -8.77
C LYS A 282 0.35 -3.71 -7.56
N ASP A 283 -0.96 -3.92 -7.55
CA ASP A 283 -1.62 -4.67 -6.47
C ASP A 283 -1.13 -6.12 -6.41
N ALA A 284 -0.90 -6.76 -7.56
CA ALA A 284 -0.34 -8.11 -7.60
C ALA A 284 1.09 -8.13 -7.07
N ALA A 285 1.91 -7.13 -7.39
CA ALA A 285 3.26 -6.97 -6.82
C ALA A 285 3.27 -6.80 -5.30
N LEU A 286 2.41 -5.93 -4.77
CA LEU A 286 2.31 -5.70 -3.33
C LEU A 286 1.78 -6.94 -2.59
N ARG A 287 0.82 -7.64 -3.19
CA ARG A 287 0.27 -8.90 -2.70
C ARG A 287 1.31 -10.00 -2.64
N ALA A 288 1.99 -10.23 -3.76
CA ALA A 288 3.09 -11.17 -3.85
C ALA A 288 4.14 -10.89 -2.78
N GLY A 289 4.49 -9.62 -2.55
CA GLY A 289 5.40 -9.23 -1.49
C GLY A 289 4.89 -9.57 -0.09
N ILE A 290 3.72 -9.08 0.31
CA ILE A 290 3.25 -9.23 1.69
C ILE A 290 2.93 -10.68 2.06
N ASP A 291 2.35 -11.45 1.13
CA ASP A 291 2.01 -12.86 1.36
C ASP A 291 3.28 -13.71 1.42
N SER A 292 4.28 -13.43 0.58
CA SER A 292 5.60 -14.07 0.67
C SER A 292 6.26 -13.77 2.01
N ALA A 293 6.12 -12.53 2.52
CA ALA A 293 6.68 -12.14 3.81
C ALA A 293 6.03 -12.90 4.98
N TRP A 294 4.69 -13.03 4.99
CA TRP A 294 3.99 -13.82 6.01
C TRP A 294 4.30 -15.30 5.90
N HIS A 295 4.32 -15.84 4.69
CA HIS A 295 4.62 -17.24 4.44
C HIS A 295 6.04 -17.60 4.90
N ALA A 296 7.05 -16.81 4.51
CA ALA A 296 8.42 -17.00 4.96
C ALA A 296 8.53 -16.91 6.49
N LEU A 297 7.88 -15.91 7.09
CA LEU A 297 7.91 -15.70 8.54
C LEU A 297 7.29 -16.86 9.33
N ASN A 298 6.16 -17.39 8.86
CA ASN A 298 5.53 -18.58 9.46
C ASN A 298 6.43 -19.82 9.37
N ASN A 299 7.40 -19.82 8.45
CA ASN A 299 8.37 -20.88 8.26
C ASN A 299 9.77 -20.53 8.83
N GLY A 300 9.87 -19.49 9.65
CA GLY A 300 11.10 -19.09 10.34
C GLY A 300 12.08 -18.25 9.51
N ALA A 301 11.81 -18.05 8.22
CA ALA A 301 12.60 -17.19 7.34
C ALA A 301 12.09 -15.74 7.37
N ARG A 302 12.92 -14.78 6.99
CA ARG A 302 12.52 -13.37 6.93
C ARG A 302 12.92 -12.80 5.58
N LEU A 303 12.07 -11.98 4.97
CA LEU A 303 12.34 -11.43 3.65
C LEU A 303 12.51 -9.92 3.71
N ARG A 304 13.49 -9.41 2.96
CA ARG A 304 13.51 -8.02 2.51
C ARG A 304 12.86 -7.96 1.13
N ILE A 305 11.97 -7.00 0.96
CA ILE A 305 11.11 -6.94 -0.21
C ILE A 305 11.10 -5.53 -0.76
N GLY A 306 11.29 -5.40 -2.07
CA GLY A 306 11.15 -4.15 -2.79
C GLY A 306 10.23 -4.29 -3.98
N VAL A 307 9.25 -3.39 -4.09
CA VAL A 307 8.36 -3.31 -5.26
C VAL A 307 8.69 -2.06 -6.05
N GLY A 308 8.96 -2.14 -7.35
CA GLY A 308 9.19 -0.96 -8.17
C GLY A 308 9.04 -1.09 -9.67
N LYS A 309 9.30 0.01 -10.38
CA LYS A 309 9.00 0.14 -11.82
C LYS A 309 10.06 -0.44 -12.74
N SER A 310 11.20 -0.81 -12.16
CA SER A 310 12.30 -1.49 -12.83
C SER A 310 12.95 -2.48 -11.86
N ARG A 311 13.68 -3.47 -12.37
CA ARG A 311 14.46 -4.42 -11.55
C ARG A 311 15.39 -3.69 -10.58
N ARG A 312 16.09 -2.66 -11.06
CA ARG A 312 17.03 -1.87 -10.26
C ARG A 312 16.32 -1.13 -9.13
N GLU A 313 15.19 -0.47 -9.42
CA GLU A 313 14.41 0.26 -8.43
C GLU A 313 13.80 -0.68 -7.36
N ALA A 314 13.32 -1.86 -7.77
CA ALA A 314 12.87 -2.89 -6.84
C ALA A 314 14.01 -3.37 -5.92
N GLY A 315 15.21 -3.61 -6.48
CA GLY A 315 16.39 -3.98 -5.69
C GLY A 315 16.85 -2.87 -4.72
N GLU A 316 16.87 -1.60 -5.15
CA GLU A 316 17.19 -0.46 -4.28
C GLU A 316 16.18 -0.35 -3.12
N ARG A 317 14.89 -0.58 -3.39
CA ARG A 317 13.86 -0.61 -2.35
C ARG A 317 14.06 -1.76 -1.36
N ALA A 318 14.41 -2.94 -1.84
CA ALA A 318 14.72 -4.07 -0.98
C ALA A 318 15.94 -3.77 -0.09
N GLN A 319 16.96 -3.06 -0.59
CA GLN A 319 18.11 -2.64 0.22
C GLN A 319 17.75 -1.59 1.28
N MET A 320 16.75 -0.72 1.03
CA MET A 320 16.27 0.23 2.05
C MET A 320 15.72 -0.48 3.30
N ALA A 321 15.22 -1.71 3.16
CA ALA A 321 14.70 -2.52 4.27
C ALA A 321 15.77 -2.82 5.35
N ASP A 322 17.04 -2.95 4.97
CA ASP A 322 18.14 -3.32 5.90
C ASP A 322 18.30 -2.32 7.06
N ASN A 323 17.88 -1.07 6.83
CA ASN A 323 17.94 0.03 7.78
C ASN A 323 16.68 0.16 8.65
N ILE A 324 15.66 -0.67 8.41
CA ILE A 324 14.36 -0.61 9.09
C ILE A 324 14.25 -1.80 10.03
N LYS A 325 14.81 -1.63 11.22
CA LYS A 325 14.77 -2.63 12.29
C LYS A 325 14.75 -1.97 13.65
N ILE A 326 14.11 -2.64 14.61
CA ILE A 326 14.15 -2.25 16.01
C ILE A 326 15.42 -2.87 16.61
N TRP A 327 15.39 -4.18 16.89
CA TRP A 327 16.50 -4.92 17.50
C TRP A 327 16.86 -6.15 16.65
N ASN A 328 15.86 -6.92 16.22
CA ASN A 328 16.02 -8.08 15.35
C ASN A 328 15.59 -7.75 13.92
N ASN A 329 16.14 -8.50 12.95
CA ASN A 329 15.63 -8.49 11.59
C ASN A 329 14.16 -8.90 11.58
N SER A 330 13.36 -8.19 10.80
CA SER A 330 11.94 -8.46 10.60
C SER A 330 11.63 -8.30 9.12
N PRO A 331 10.62 -8.98 8.58
CA PRO A 331 10.25 -8.77 7.20
C PRO A 331 9.81 -7.32 6.95
N VAL A 332 10.34 -6.72 5.88
CA VAL A 332 9.99 -5.36 5.49
C VAL A 332 9.79 -5.31 3.98
N MET A 333 8.64 -4.77 3.57
CA MET A 333 8.31 -4.51 2.18
C MET A 333 8.31 -3.01 1.91
N VAL A 334 9.19 -2.55 1.02
CA VAL A 334 9.33 -1.16 0.62
C VAL A 334 8.73 -0.93 -0.77
N PHE A 335 7.92 0.11 -0.92
CA PHE A 335 7.19 0.39 -2.16
C PHE A 335 6.88 1.89 -2.29
N ASP A 336 6.57 2.34 -3.50
CA ASP A 336 6.11 3.70 -3.74
C ASP A 336 4.62 3.87 -3.49
N LEU A 337 4.22 5.01 -2.96
CA LEU A 337 2.82 5.46 -3.02
C LEU A 337 2.81 6.93 -3.44
N ALA A 338 2.12 7.21 -4.54
CA ALA A 338 2.19 8.49 -5.23
C ALA A 338 3.65 8.85 -5.55
N ASP A 339 4.18 9.91 -4.97
CA ASP A 339 5.57 10.35 -5.09
C ASP A 339 6.40 10.11 -3.82
N GLY A 340 5.85 9.45 -2.81
CA GLY A 340 6.55 9.07 -1.57
C GLY A 340 6.99 7.60 -1.55
N ILE A 341 7.82 7.26 -0.55
CA ILE A 341 8.31 5.90 -0.28
C ILE A 341 7.78 5.45 1.08
N TYR A 342 7.13 4.30 1.09
CA TYR A 342 6.50 3.70 2.25
C TYR A 342 6.99 2.27 2.46
N ALA A 343 6.78 1.75 3.66
CA ALA A 343 7.07 0.35 3.94
C ALA A 343 6.04 -0.31 4.86
N TYR A 344 5.80 -1.59 4.62
CA TYR A 344 5.16 -2.46 5.59
C TYR A 344 6.24 -3.19 6.37
N TYR A 345 6.30 -2.89 7.67
CA TYR A 345 7.13 -3.59 8.64
C TYR A 345 6.26 -4.63 9.34
N ILE A 346 6.63 -5.90 9.23
CA ILE A 346 5.92 -7.01 9.88
C ILE A 346 6.69 -7.35 11.15
N PRO A 347 6.20 -6.98 12.35
CA PRO A 347 6.94 -7.17 13.58
C PRO A 347 7.21 -8.64 13.88
N SER A 348 8.36 -8.90 14.52
CA SER A 348 8.67 -10.21 15.13
C SER A 348 7.62 -10.62 16.18
N GLU A 349 7.52 -11.92 16.48
CA GLU A 349 6.61 -12.43 17.51
C GLU A 349 6.74 -11.70 18.85
N PHE A 350 7.98 -11.50 19.32
CA PHE A 350 8.23 -10.73 20.55
C PHE A 350 7.64 -9.31 20.46
N THR A 351 7.88 -8.61 19.36
CA THR A 351 7.33 -7.27 19.16
C THR A 351 5.80 -7.28 19.11
N ARG A 352 5.19 -8.29 18.47
CA ARG A 352 3.73 -8.46 18.45
C ARG A 352 3.17 -8.66 19.85
N THR A 353 3.79 -9.53 20.66
CA THR A 353 3.39 -9.75 22.05
C THR A 353 3.46 -8.46 22.86
N VAL A 354 4.51 -7.66 22.69
CA VAL A 354 4.63 -6.35 23.34
C VAL A 354 3.51 -5.39 22.89
N VAL A 355 3.25 -5.29 21.59
CA VAL A 355 2.16 -4.45 21.05
C VAL A 355 0.80 -4.89 21.61
N GLY A 356 0.50 -6.19 21.57
CA GLY A 356 -0.73 -6.77 22.11
C GLY A 356 -0.88 -6.50 23.60
N PHE A 357 0.17 -6.72 24.40
CA PHE A 357 0.18 -6.44 25.83
C PHE A 357 -0.12 -4.97 26.14
N LEU A 358 0.52 -4.04 25.41
CA LEU A 358 0.30 -2.60 25.59
C LEU A 358 -1.10 -2.16 25.16
N SER A 359 -1.66 -2.78 24.11
CA SER A 359 -2.97 -2.44 23.56
C SER A 359 -4.12 -2.97 24.43
N GLU A 360 -4.05 -4.24 24.85
CA GLU A 360 -5.16 -4.97 25.49
C GLU A 360 -5.09 -4.92 27.02
N LYS A 361 -3.91 -5.12 27.61
CA LYS A 361 -3.72 -5.18 29.07
C LYS A 361 -3.37 -3.79 29.67
N THR A 362 -3.95 -2.70 29.15
CA THR A 362 -3.59 -1.32 29.56
C THR A 362 -3.71 -1.08 31.07
N GLY A 363 -4.70 -1.67 31.75
CA GLY A 363 -4.81 -1.57 33.21
C GLY A 363 -3.62 -2.19 33.95
N HIS A 364 -3.10 -3.31 33.44
CA HIS A 364 -1.90 -3.95 33.99
C HIS A 364 -0.64 -3.14 33.68
N VAL A 365 -0.54 -2.55 32.50
CA VAL A 365 0.57 -1.65 32.14
C VAL A 365 0.59 -0.43 33.06
N ILE A 366 -0.56 0.19 33.30
CA ILE A 366 -0.68 1.32 34.24
C ILE A 366 -0.32 0.88 35.66
N PHE A 367 -0.81 -0.29 36.10
CA PHE A 367 -0.47 -0.84 37.41
C PHE A 367 1.03 -1.09 37.55
N ILE A 368 1.66 -1.76 36.57
CA ILE A 368 3.11 -1.99 36.53
C ILE A 368 3.85 -0.66 36.58
N PHE A 369 3.44 0.32 35.78
CA PHE A 369 4.06 1.63 35.75
C PHE A 369 3.95 2.33 37.11
N ILE A 370 2.77 2.37 37.72
CA ILE A 370 2.56 2.96 39.05
C ILE A 370 3.38 2.21 40.10
N PHE A 371 3.40 0.87 40.05
CA PHE A 371 4.13 0.04 40.98
C PHE A 371 5.64 0.29 40.91
N VAL A 372 6.22 0.24 39.71
CA VAL A 372 7.65 0.53 39.48
C VAL A 372 7.96 1.98 39.83
N PHE A 373 7.09 2.92 39.47
CA PHE A 373 7.25 4.34 39.79
C PHE A 373 7.26 4.58 41.30
N LEU A 374 6.32 3.98 42.05
CA LEU A 374 6.27 4.09 43.51
C LEU A 374 7.51 3.46 44.15
N LEU A 375 7.95 2.28 43.70
CA LEU A 375 9.17 1.65 44.22
C LEU A 375 10.43 2.48 43.90
N THR A 376 10.49 3.06 42.71
CA THR A 376 11.60 3.95 42.31
C THR A 376 11.58 5.24 43.13
N LEU A 377 10.40 5.84 43.34
CA LEU A 377 10.22 7.06 44.13
C LEU A 377 10.54 6.82 45.61
N ILE A 378 10.08 5.70 46.17
CA ILE A 378 10.41 5.28 47.54
C ILE A 378 11.92 5.04 47.65
N GLY A 379 12.51 4.31 46.70
CA GLY A 379 13.95 4.07 46.66
C GLY A 379 14.77 5.35 46.60
N TRP A 380 14.36 6.32 45.78
CA TRP A 380 15.02 7.62 45.67
C TRP A 380 14.87 8.45 46.95
N ASN A 381 13.73 8.39 47.63
CA ASN A 381 13.51 9.09 48.91
C ASN A 381 14.20 8.41 50.11
N LEU A 382 14.58 7.13 49.98
CA LEU A 382 15.36 6.38 50.97
C LEU A 382 16.87 6.46 50.71
N MET A 383 17.28 7.00 49.56
CA MET A 383 18.68 7.18 49.19
C MET A 383 19.40 8.08 50.21
N GLY A 384 20.39 7.52 50.90
CA GLY A 384 21.18 8.22 51.93
C GLY A 384 20.66 8.10 53.37
N ARG A 385 19.63 7.29 53.64
CA ARG A 385 19.23 6.94 55.01
C ARG A 385 19.77 5.56 55.39
N ASP A 386 20.57 5.51 56.45
CA ASP A 386 21.07 4.25 57.01
C ASP A 386 19.95 3.55 57.80
N LEU A 387 19.33 2.56 57.16
CA LEU A 387 18.30 1.70 57.74
C LEU A 387 18.95 0.38 58.17
N GLY A 388 19.80 0.45 59.20
CA GLY A 388 20.27 -0.73 59.92
C GLY A 388 21.20 -1.64 59.11
N GLY A 389 22.20 -1.09 58.43
CA GLY A 389 23.33 -1.86 57.89
C GLY A 389 23.15 -2.43 56.48
N TYR A 390 22.01 -2.19 55.82
CA TYR A 390 21.82 -2.44 54.40
C TYR A 390 21.47 -1.13 53.69
N VAL A 391 22.37 -0.66 52.83
CA VAL A 391 22.11 0.48 51.94
C VAL A 391 21.31 -0.02 50.73
N LEU A 392 20.06 -0.43 50.95
CA LEU A 392 19.09 -0.57 49.85
C LEU A 392 18.36 0.76 49.73
N GLY A 393 18.97 1.68 48.99
CA GLY A 393 18.48 3.05 48.85
C GLY A 393 18.98 3.64 47.54
N GLY A 394 18.03 3.97 46.66
CA GLY A 394 18.30 4.52 45.34
C GLY A 394 17.68 3.69 44.21
N TRP A 395 18.42 3.59 43.11
CA TRP A 395 17.97 3.01 41.84
C TRP A 395 17.67 1.49 41.90
N GLU A 396 18.23 0.77 42.88
CA GLU A 396 18.14 -0.68 43.03
C GLU A 396 16.71 -1.17 43.32
N LEU A 397 15.94 -0.41 44.12
CA LEU A 397 14.52 -0.69 44.38
C LEU A 397 13.66 -0.52 43.14
N GLY A 398 14.01 0.41 42.26
CA GLY A 398 13.40 0.56 40.93
C GLY A 398 13.68 -0.66 40.05
N VAL A 399 14.93 -1.14 40.01
CA VAL A 399 15.32 -2.35 39.26
C VAL A 399 14.62 -3.59 39.80
N PHE A 400 14.53 -3.76 41.12
CA PHE A 400 13.78 -4.85 41.73
C PHE A 400 12.29 -4.79 41.40
N GLY A 401 11.71 -3.59 41.39
CA GLY A 401 10.35 -3.35 40.92
C GLY A 401 10.13 -3.77 39.47
N VAL A 402 11.10 -3.48 38.58
CA VAL A 402 11.07 -3.92 37.18
C VAL A 402 11.14 -5.44 37.09
N ILE A 403 12.01 -6.11 37.85
CA ILE A 403 12.13 -7.57 37.85
C ILE A 403 10.83 -8.23 38.33
N LEU A 404 10.22 -7.73 39.42
CA LEU A 404 8.93 -8.22 39.91
C LEU A 404 7.79 -7.99 38.92
N ALA A 405 7.79 -6.82 38.26
CA ALA A 405 6.83 -6.53 37.21
C ALA A 405 6.98 -7.46 36.00
N LEU A 406 8.22 -7.78 35.61
CA LEU A 406 8.51 -8.74 34.54
C LEU A 406 8.04 -10.15 34.92
N LEU A 407 8.27 -10.60 36.17
CA LEU A 407 7.77 -11.89 36.66
C LEU A 407 6.24 -11.95 36.69
N TYR A 408 5.58 -10.87 37.13
CA TYR A 408 4.13 -10.75 37.12
C TYR A 408 3.56 -10.78 35.69
N ALA A 409 4.23 -10.13 34.75
CA ALA A 409 3.85 -10.15 33.33
C ALA A 409 4.16 -11.48 32.63
N ALA A 410 5.11 -12.27 33.11
CA ALA A 410 5.49 -13.56 32.53
C ALA A 410 4.65 -14.74 33.05
N THR A 411 4.03 -14.61 34.23
CA THR A 411 3.24 -15.67 34.87
C THR A 411 1.74 -15.64 34.50
N ARG A 412 1.32 -14.74 33.60
CA ARG A 412 -0.08 -14.53 33.14
C ARG A 412 -0.16 -13.88 31.75
#